data_AF-A0A973B636-F1
#
_entry.id   AF-A0A973B636-F1
#
_cell.length_a   1.000
_cell.length_b   1.000
_cell.length_c   1.000
_cell.angle_alpha   90.00
_cell.angle_beta   90.00
_cell.angle_gamma   90.00
#
_symmetry.space_group_name_H-M   'P 1'
#
loop_
_entity.id
_entity.type
_entity.pdbx_description
1 polymer ?
#
loop_
_entity_poly.entity_id
_entity_poly.type
_entity_poly.pdbx_seq_one_letter_code
_entity_poly.pdbx_strand_id
1 'polypeptide(L)' 'MASSQYRIESSSPLRGSLLPQNNSQQIYNDRGLAVAVAVKSLADPTRQHIRVIHVDTGEVVFETDPIGHTQPA' A
#
# COMPACT_ATOMS: atom_id res chain seq x y z
N MET A 1 2.39 -6.10 -24.33
CA MET A 1 3.16 -5.34 -23.32
C MET A 1 2.46 -5.57 -22.00
N ALA A 2 3.09 -6.26 -21.04
CA ALA A 2 2.45 -6.53 -19.76
C ALA A 2 2.36 -5.21 -18.99
N SER A 3 1.14 -4.72 -18.78
CA SER A 3 0.90 -3.58 -17.91
C SER A 3 1.09 -4.05 -16.47
N SER A 4 2.21 -3.73 -15.83
CA SER A 4 2.40 -4.01 -14.41
C SER A 4 1.35 -3.29 -13.58
N GLN A 5 0.40 -4.05 -13.04
CA GLN A 5 -0.64 -3.52 -12.17
C GLN A 5 -0.21 -3.64 -10.72
N TYR A 6 -0.43 -2.60 -9.93
CA TYR A 6 -0.09 -2.54 -8.53
C TYR A 6 -1.33 -2.18 -7.73
N ARG A 7 -1.59 -2.89 -6.64
CA ARG A 7 -2.71 -2.64 -5.75
C ARG A 7 -2.20 -2.25 -4.37
N ILE A 8 -2.84 -1.25 -3.77
CA ILE A 8 -2.58 -0.87 -2.39
C ILE A 8 -3.56 -1.62 -1.50
N GLU A 9 -3.04 -2.28 -0.47
CA GLU A 9 -3.82 -2.88 0.61
C GLU A 9 -3.43 -2.24 1.94
N SER A 10 -4.40 -2.04 2.82
CA SER A 10 -4.14 -1.57 4.19
C SER A 10 -5.02 -2.30 5.18
N SER A 11 -4.48 -2.56 6.37
CA SER A 11 -5.21 -3.14 7.49
C SER A 11 -6.22 -2.17 8.12
N SER A 12 -6.08 -0.88 7.84
CA SER A 12 -6.88 0.19 8.44
C SER A 12 -7.49 1.08 7.35
N PRO A 13 -8.63 1.75 7.61
CA PRO A 13 -9.19 2.70 6.66
C PRO A 13 -8.19 3.84 6.44
N LEU A 14 -7.62 3.89 5.25
CA LEU A 14 -6.70 4.94 4.83
C LEU A 14 -7.46 6.27 4.81
N ARG A 15 -7.04 7.23 5.64
CA ARG A 15 -7.62 8.57 5.71
C ARG A 15 -6.76 9.54 4.91
N GLY A 16 -6.77 9.39 3.59
CA GLY A 16 -6.07 10.28 2.66
C GLY A 16 -7.06 11.07 1.80
N SER A 17 -6.88 12.39 1.65
CA SER A 17 -7.67 13.23 0.72
C SER A 17 -7.51 12.82 -0.75
N LEU A 18 -6.53 11.95 -1.05
CA LEU A 18 -6.25 11.43 -2.39
C LEU A 18 -6.92 10.08 -2.65
N LEU A 19 -7.58 9.50 -1.66
CA LEU A 19 -8.31 8.25 -1.83
C LEU A 19 -9.80 8.55 -1.99
N PRO A 20 -10.45 8.03 -3.04
CA PRO A 20 -11.89 8.10 -3.13
C PRO A 20 -12.50 7.40 -1.92
N GLN A 21 -13.58 7.98 -1.38
CA GLN A 21 -14.19 7.61 -0.09
C GLN A 21 -14.57 6.13 0.06
N ASN A 22 -14.61 5.38 -1.05
CA ASN A 22 -14.86 3.95 -1.06
C ASN A 22 -13.74 3.21 -1.79
N ASN A 23 -13.19 2.23 -1.09
CA ASN A 23 -12.45 1.06 -1.58
C ASN A 23 -10.92 1.16 -1.61
N SER A 24 -10.35 0.44 -0.65
CA SER A 24 -9.03 -0.16 -0.50
C SER A 24 -8.57 -1.05 -1.68
N GLN A 25 -8.99 -0.77 -2.91
CA GLN A 25 -8.68 -1.57 -4.10
C GLN A 25 -8.32 -0.71 -5.31
N GLN A 26 -7.60 0.39 -5.09
CA GLN A 26 -7.10 1.20 -6.19
C GLN A 26 -5.95 0.47 -6.89
N ILE A 27 -6.12 0.27 -8.21
CA ILE A 27 -5.13 -0.36 -9.09
C ILE A 27 -4.35 0.77 -9.78
N TYR A 28 -3.03 0.66 -9.78
CA TYR A 28 -2.10 1.60 -10.39
C TYR A 28 -1.27 0.87 -11.44
N ASN A 29 -1.01 1.53 -12.56
CA ASN A 29 -0.14 0.98 -13.62
C ASN A 29 1.34 1.34 -13.41
N ASP A 30 1.65 2.08 -12.34
CA ASP A 30 3.00 2.53 -12.02
C ASP A 30 3.32 2.25 -10.55
N ARG A 31 4.50 1.65 -10.32
CA ARG A 31 4.98 1.30 -8.99
C ARG A 31 5.21 2.54 -8.12
N GLY A 32 5.85 3.56 -8.69
CA GLY A 32 6.20 4.78 -7.97
C GLY A 32 4.95 5.53 -7.53
N LEU A 33 3.95 5.61 -8.41
CA LEU A 33 2.65 6.18 -8.09
C LEU A 33 1.94 5.40 -6.99
N ALA A 34 1.90 4.07 -7.08
CA ALA A 34 1.27 3.22 -6.06
C ALA A 34 1.90 3.42 -4.68
N VAL A 35 3.24 3.44 -4.61
CA VAL A 35 3.98 3.67 -3.36
C VAL A 35 3.75 5.10 -2.85
N ALA A 36 3.81 6.11 -3.72
CA ALA A 36 3.58 7.49 -3.31
C ALA A 36 2.17 7.69 -2.75
N VAL A 37 1.15 7.12 -3.38
CA VAL A 37 -0.22 7.20 -2.87
C VAL A 37 -0.37 6.40 -1.58
N ALA A 38 0.26 5.23 -1.47
CA ALA A 38 0.27 4.44 -0.24
C ALA A 38 0.84 5.26 0.93
N VAL A 39 2.06 5.78 0.78
CA VAL A 39 2.74 6.58 1.81
C VAL A 39 1.97 7.86 2.13
N LYS A 40 1.42 8.54 1.13
CA LYS A 40 0.67 9.79 1.34
C LYS A 40 -0.72 9.58 1.94
N SER A 41 -1.24 8.35 1.88
CA SER A 41 -2.55 8.00 2.46
C SER A 41 -2.44 7.41 3.86
N LEU A 42 -1.24 7.04 4.29
CA LEU A 42 -0.96 6.68 5.68
C LEU A 42 -1.13 7.91 6.56
N ALA A 43 -2.12 7.87 7.46
CA ALA A 43 -2.28 8.92 8.46
C ALA A 43 -1.36 8.70 9.68
N ASP A 44 -1.12 7.45 10.07
CA ASP A 44 -0.28 7.07 11.20
C ASP A 44 0.61 5.88 10.80
N PRO A 45 1.85 6.10 10.34
CA PRO A 45 2.76 5.03 9.92
C PRO A 45 3.17 4.08 11.05
N THR A 46 2.88 4.44 12.31
CA THR A 46 3.19 3.64 13.51
C THR A 46 2.04 2.75 13.96
N ARG A 47 0.85 2.90 13.38
CA ARG A 47 -0.35 2.10 13.74
C ARG A 47 -1.04 1.47 12.54
N GLN A 48 -0.64 1.86 11.33
CA GLN A 48 -1.27 1.44 10.10
C GLN A 48 -0.26 0.69 9.25
N HIS A 49 -0.62 -0.52 8.87
CA HIS A 49 0.11 -1.27 7.86
C HIS A 49 -0.47 -0.92 6.48
N ILE A 50 0.41 -0.56 5.55
CA ILE A 50 0.07 -0.49 4.14
C ILE A 50 1.03 -1.36 3.36
N ARG A 51 0.52 -2.03 2.33
CA ARG A 51 1.30 -2.85 1.43
C ARG A 51 0.91 -2.57 -0.01
N VAL A 52 1.90 -2.52 -0.88
CA VAL A 52 1.73 -2.41 -2.33
C VAL A 52 2.07 -3.76 -2.92
N ILE A 53 1.11 -4.35 -3.62
CA ILE A 53 1.20 -5.68 -4.18
C ILE A 53 1.17 -5.55 -5.71
N HIS A 54 2.11 -6.18 -6.39
CA HIS A 54 2.04 -6.35 -7.83
C HIS A 54 0.97 -7.40 -8.15
N VAL A 55 -0.08 -7.01 -8.87
CA VAL A 55 -1.28 -7.81 -9.09
C VAL A 55 -0.99 -9.05 -9.93
N ASP A 56 -0.14 -8.93 -10.95
CA ASP A 56 0.20 -10.04 -11.84
C ASP A 56 1.00 -11.15 -11.13
N THR A 57 1.90 -10.78 -10.21
CA THR A 57 2.78 -11.75 -9.51
C THR A 57 2.35 -12.05 -8.09
N GLY A 58 1.49 -11.23 -7.49
CA GLY A 58 1.18 -11.24 -6.07
C GLY A 58 2.34 -10.77 -5.17
N GLU A 59 3.40 -10.20 -5.74
CA GLU A 59 4.60 -9.81 -4.98
C GLU A 59 4.38 -8.50 -4.21
N VAL A 60 4.77 -8.47 -2.94
CA VAL A 60 4.76 -7.24 -2.14
C VAL A 60 5.99 -6.40 -2.51
N VAL A 61 5.76 -5.31 -3.24
CA VAL A 61 6.83 -4.42 -3.71
C VAL A 61 7.16 -3.29 -2.73
N PHE A 62 6.29 -3.10 -1.73
CA PHE A 62 6.45 -2.16 -0.63
C PHE A 62 5.52 -2.54 0.52
N GLU A 63 5.99 -2.45 1.75
CA GLU A 63 5.18 -2.62 2.95
C GLU A 63 5.69 -1.66 4.03
N THR A 64 4.77 -1.04 4.77
CA THR A 64 5.12 -0.31 5.99
C THR A 64 4.79 -1.19 7.18
N ASP A 65 5.83 -1.60 7.90
CA ASP A 65 5.68 -2.19 9.21
C ASP A 65 5.54 -1.05 10.24
N PRO A 66 4.44 -0.99 11.02
CA PRO A 66 4.35 -0.15 12.18
C PRO A 66 5.30 -0.77 13.20
N ILE A 67 6.54 -0.28 13.21
CA ILE A 67 7.52 -0.36 14.29
C ILE A 67 7.01 -1.15 15.51
N GLY A 68 7.12 -2.48 15.45
CA GLY A 68 6.46 -3.32 16.44
C GLY A 68 6.83 -4.80 16.47
N HIS A 69 7.42 -5.36 15.41
CA HIS A 69 7.92 -6.74 15.48
C HIS A 69 9.41 -6.79 15.10
N THR A 70 10.22 -6.63 16.14
CA THR A 70 11.42 -7.45 16.32
C THR A 70 11.16 -8.85 15.76
N GLN A 71 11.93 -9.23 14.74
CA GLN A 71 12.08 -10.63 14.35
C GLN A 71 13.05 -11.24 15.38
N PRO A 72 12.59 -12.05 16.36
CA PRO A 72 13.51 -12.76 17.23
C PRO A 72 14.00 -14.01 16.49
N ALA A 73 15.32 -14.16 16.43
CA ALA A 73 15.97 -15.40 16.03
C ALA A 73 15.85 -16.47 17.11
#